data_AF-C6WDW4-F1
#
_entry.id   AF-C6WDW4-F1
#
_cell.length_a   1.000
_cell.length_b   1.000
_cell.length_c   1.000
_cell.angle_alpha   90.00
_cell.angle_beta   90.00
_cell.angle_gamma   90.00
#
_symmetry.space_group_name_H-M   'P 1'
#
loop_
_entity.id
_entity.type
_entity.pdbx_description
1 polymer ?
#
loop_
_entity_poly.entity_id
_entity_poly.type
_entity_poly.pdbx_seq_one_letter_code
_entity_poly.pdbx_strand_id
1 'polypeptide(L)'
;MHSDRARPDQDRRSAARVPAPRARSPRAGEEAASGEPPSALSTGELIGIQQRAGNGAASAIVQRMVEDQGDDDRPGPSAEAKGKKKATPESDLANALAPGGGEPGSPARVAAVRAALHTRQRNGPMFTGPQLAAIEQADPTWLDAVGVGTREAADRYLAEGSYRQWNSLDPGRRVLLATIAFRQRHAATAPDAQLNSPAYTLGRSLFFRERGVPPEDIARLEQQQGDQITSAYVETLLREDAPPEVTGAEAARQKQVVTRAREVLIRVFVLLQAGLKVYNGEGAHIDYTEGDVTRALAHGGRVNVRVPRLRLGENPFFMNEFLRLKALEERRPFSSHHMKLGTAFENKFVEQGEGMASFKNALALIAGFGLWHRMHGLNLAAGGWGNRDFNNDVITPDGGHGHLFLAFQPPNLWKNGSVQIGMETTAPRLPVVGKKVPNPVGYEHTARSTEKTANPESSFHGHKSDKIGKGGLEDSGRLVDLGGWGPTGSGP
;
A
#
# COMPACT_ATOMS: atom_id res chain seq x y z
N MET A 1 22.22 -71.63 -1.49
CA MET A 1 22.30 -72.52 -0.32
C MET A 1 21.35 -71.92 0.72
N HIS A 2 20.09 -72.35 0.75
CA HIS A 2 19.53 -73.40 1.64
C HIS A 2 19.66 -73.01 3.13
N SER A 3 18.61 -73.01 3.97
CA SER A 3 17.22 -73.52 3.86
C SER A 3 16.27 -72.65 4.72
N ASP A 4 14.98 -72.41 4.37
CA ASP A 4 13.81 -73.32 4.55
C ASP A 4 13.74 -73.86 6.01
N ARG A 5 12.69 -73.70 6.85
CA ARG A 5 11.20 -73.70 6.73
C ARG A 5 10.56 -73.18 8.05
N ALA A 6 9.25 -72.95 8.29
CA ALA A 6 7.98 -72.85 7.52
C ALA A 6 6.86 -72.24 8.43
N ARG A 7 5.57 -72.28 8.01
CA ARG A 7 4.33 -72.15 8.85
C ARG A 7 3.60 -73.51 8.91
N PRO A 8 2.65 -73.75 9.84
CA PRO A 8 1.20 -73.48 9.62
C PRO A 8 0.53 -72.80 10.85
N ASP A 9 -0.58 -72.06 10.81
CA ASP A 9 -1.86 -72.12 10.06
C ASP A 9 -2.92 -73.05 10.70
N GLN A 10 -3.94 -72.48 11.37
CA GLN A 10 -5.32 -73.03 11.41
C GLN A 10 -6.40 -72.11 12.02
N ASP A 11 -7.52 -72.00 11.31
CA ASP A 11 -8.82 -71.42 11.72
C ASP A 11 -9.56 -72.25 12.80
N ARG A 12 -10.42 -71.58 13.59
CA ARG A 12 -11.89 -71.80 13.70
C ARG A 12 -12.54 -70.94 14.81
N ARG A 13 -13.57 -70.13 14.52
CA ARG A 13 -15.04 -70.39 14.67
C ARG A 13 -15.51 -70.62 16.13
N SER A 14 -16.66 -70.15 16.65
CA SER A 14 -17.75 -69.24 16.19
C SER A 14 -18.77 -69.03 17.33
N ALA A 15 -19.44 -67.86 17.42
CA ALA A 15 -20.81 -67.64 17.96
C ALA A 15 -21.14 -66.11 17.89
N ALA A 16 -22.14 -65.61 17.13
CA ALA A 16 -23.61 -65.66 17.32
C ALA A 16 -24.12 -64.63 18.36
N ARG A 17 -25.24 -63.89 18.19
CA ARG A 17 -26.20 -63.68 17.07
C ARG A 17 -27.16 -62.50 17.41
N VAL A 18 -27.90 -62.00 16.40
CA VAL A 18 -29.29 -61.43 16.47
C VAL A 18 -29.47 -59.92 16.84
N PRO A 19 -30.51 -59.21 16.28
CA PRO A 19 -30.33 -57.83 15.80
C PRO A 19 -31.49 -56.80 16.00
N ALA A 20 -31.21 -55.54 15.64
CA ALA A 20 -32.10 -54.49 15.08
C ALA A 20 -33.30 -53.97 15.92
N PRO A 21 -33.76 -52.72 15.67
CA PRO A 21 -34.70 -52.52 14.56
C PRO A 21 -34.41 -51.29 13.65
N ARG A 22 -35.06 -51.29 12.47
CA ARG A 22 -35.11 -50.19 11.50
C ARG A 22 -36.33 -49.30 11.75
N ALA A 23 -36.21 -47.99 11.47
CA ALA A 23 -37.31 -47.14 11.00
C ALA A 23 -36.87 -46.57 9.64
N ARG A 24 -37.39 -47.10 8.52
CA ARG A 24 -38.61 -46.64 7.81
C ARG A 24 -38.48 -45.22 7.21
N SER A 25 -37.98 -45.18 5.97
CA SER A 25 -38.30 -44.11 5.02
C SER A 25 -39.76 -44.24 4.54
N PRO A 26 -40.50 -43.14 4.38
CA PRO A 26 -41.59 -43.04 3.41
C PRO A 26 -41.03 -42.95 1.98
N ARG A 27 -41.88 -43.17 0.97
CA ARG A 27 -41.51 -43.26 -0.44
C ARG A 27 -42.36 -42.27 -1.26
N ALA A 28 -41.69 -41.56 -2.16
CA ALA A 28 -42.17 -40.89 -3.39
C ALA A 28 -43.56 -40.23 -3.42
N GLY A 29 -43.56 -38.94 -3.79
CA GLY A 29 -44.67 -38.25 -4.45
C GLY A 29 -44.07 -37.12 -5.29
N GLU A 30 -44.40 -37.08 -6.58
CA GLU A 30 -43.98 -36.02 -7.50
C GLU A 30 -44.85 -34.78 -7.29
N GLU A 31 -44.24 -33.60 -7.19
CA GLU A 31 -44.85 -32.37 -7.69
C GLU A 31 -43.76 -31.34 -8.01
N ALA A 32 -43.90 -30.65 -9.13
CA ALA A 32 -42.93 -29.68 -9.62
C ALA A 32 -43.52 -28.26 -9.56
N ALA A 33 -42.93 -27.37 -8.74
CA ALA A 33 -43.08 -25.93 -8.86
C ALA A 33 -41.99 -25.15 -8.09
N SER A 34 -41.39 -24.17 -8.78
CA SER A 34 -40.79 -22.92 -8.25
C SER A 34 -40.21 -22.91 -6.82
N GLY A 35 -38.87 -22.94 -6.72
CA GLY A 35 -38.14 -22.44 -5.55
C GLY A 35 -37.59 -21.03 -5.82
N GLU A 36 -38.04 -20.03 -5.06
CA GLU A 36 -37.50 -18.67 -5.08
C GLU A 36 -36.10 -18.60 -4.45
N PRO A 37 -35.26 -17.61 -4.83
CA PRO A 37 -33.99 -17.36 -4.14
C PRO A 37 -34.22 -16.91 -2.68
N PRO A 38 -33.24 -17.10 -1.77
CA PRO A 38 -33.38 -16.66 -0.39
C PRO A 38 -33.62 -15.15 -0.33
N SER A 39 -34.67 -14.76 0.40
CA SER A 39 -35.07 -13.36 0.56
C SER A 39 -33.97 -12.54 1.22
N ALA A 40 -33.72 -11.35 0.67
CA ALA A 40 -32.77 -10.40 1.24
C ALA A 40 -33.23 -9.98 2.65
N LEU A 41 -32.28 -9.88 3.58
CA LEU A 41 -32.52 -9.39 4.95
C LEU A 41 -33.25 -8.04 4.90
N SER A 42 -34.32 -7.92 5.68
CA SER A 42 -35.09 -6.68 5.74
C SER A 42 -34.26 -5.55 6.35
N THR A 43 -34.60 -4.30 6.00
CA THR A 43 -33.99 -3.11 6.58
C THR A 43 -34.09 -3.11 8.12
N GLY A 44 -35.18 -3.64 8.68
CA GLY A 44 -35.36 -3.79 10.13
C GLY A 44 -34.38 -4.78 10.77
N GLU A 45 -34.08 -5.90 10.11
CA GLU A 45 -33.10 -6.88 10.60
C GLU A 45 -31.67 -6.34 10.52
N LEU A 46 -31.33 -5.61 9.45
CA LEU A 46 -30.05 -4.91 9.31
C LEU A 46 -29.86 -3.85 10.42
N ILE A 47 -30.91 -3.08 10.73
CA ILE A 47 -30.91 -2.12 11.86
C ILE A 47 -30.74 -2.85 13.20
N GLY A 48 -31.45 -3.97 13.41
CA GLY A 48 -31.33 -4.80 14.62
C GLY A 48 -29.99 -5.51 14.79
N ILE A 49 -29.19 -5.64 13.72
CA ILE A 49 -27.80 -6.10 13.77
C ILE A 49 -26.86 -4.92 14.09
N GLN A 50 -27.05 -3.75 13.47
CA GLN A 50 -26.27 -2.54 13.77
C GLN A 50 -26.45 -2.06 15.23
N GLN A 51 -27.67 -2.09 15.77
CA GLN A 51 -27.94 -1.66 17.15
C GLN A 51 -27.23 -2.54 18.20
N ARG A 52 -26.99 -3.83 17.90
CA ARG A 52 -26.22 -4.75 18.76
C ARG A 52 -24.69 -4.55 18.66
N ALA A 53 -24.21 -3.78 17.68
CA ALA A 53 -22.79 -3.55 17.44
C ALA A 53 -22.20 -2.29 18.12
N GLY A 54 -22.97 -1.56 18.93
CA GLY A 54 -22.43 -0.62 19.93
C GLY A 54 -21.87 0.71 19.42
N ASN A 55 -22.28 1.21 18.24
CA ASN A 55 -21.83 2.50 17.68
C ASN A 55 -22.87 3.63 17.89
N GLY A 56 -23.12 4.01 19.16
CA GLY A 56 -24.16 4.97 19.54
C GLY A 56 -24.01 6.41 18.99
N ALA A 57 -22.85 6.79 18.45
CA ALA A 57 -22.61 8.13 17.91
C ALA A 57 -23.18 8.36 16.49
N ALA A 58 -23.50 7.30 15.74
CA ALA A 58 -24.02 7.41 14.37
C ALA A 58 -25.56 7.56 14.32
N SER A 59 -26.28 6.97 15.28
CA SER A 59 -27.76 6.90 15.26
C SER A 59 -28.45 8.25 15.43
N ALA A 60 -27.85 9.18 16.21
CA ALA A 60 -28.46 10.47 16.53
C ALA A 60 -28.61 11.43 15.34
N ILE A 61 -27.85 11.21 14.25
CA ILE A 61 -27.94 12.03 13.02
C ILE A 61 -29.04 11.50 12.09
N VAL A 62 -29.24 10.18 12.05
CA VAL A 62 -30.30 9.54 11.24
C VAL A 62 -31.68 9.74 11.88
N GLN A 63 -31.78 9.66 13.21
CA GLN A 63 -33.05 9.88 13.91
C GLN A 63 -33.63 11.29 13.70
N ARG A 64 -32.78 12.31 13.55
CA ARG A 64 -33.22 13.69 13.22
C ARG A 64 -33.61 13.92 11.75
N MET A 65 -33.54 12.90 10.90
CA MET A 65 -33.93 12.99 9.48
C MET A 65 -35.23 12.24 9.16
N VAL A 66 -35.88 11.61 10.15
CA VAL A 66 -37.10 10.78 9.94
C VAL A 66 -38.33 11.34 10.68
N GLU A 67 -38.17 12.28 11.62
CA GLU A 67 -39.27 12.86 12.41
C GLU A 67 -39.84 14.19 11.86
N ASP A 68 -39.59 14.55 10.60
CA ASP A 68 -40.10 15.80 9.99
C ASP A 68 -40.77 15.56 8.61
N GLN A 69 -41.76 14.65 8.59
CA GLN A 69 -42.76 14.57 7.53
C GLN A 69 -44.15 14.23 8.08
N GLY A 70 -45.06 15.21 8.01
CA GLY A 70 -46.51 14.98 8.00
C GLY A 70 -47.28 15.47 9.22
N ASP A 71 -47.70 16.75 9.19
CA ASP A 71 -49.05 17.13 9.64
C ASP A 71 -49.48 18.44 8.94
N ASP A 72 -50.30 18.32 7.90
CA ASP A 72 -50.95 19.45 7.21
C ASP A 72 -52.26 19.79 7.93
N ASP A 73 -52.30 20.92 8.66
CA ASP A 73 -53.43 21.88 8.65
C ASP A 73 -53.27 22.98 9.71
N ARG A 74 -52.83 24.18 9.28
CA ARG A 74 -53.13 25.48 9.95
C ARG A 74 -52.70 26.68 9.07
N PRO A 75 -53.49 27.76 8.98
CA PRO A 75 -53.24 28.84 8.03
C PRO A 75 -52.35 29.99 8.55
N GLY A 76 -51.21 30.21 7.88
CA GLY A 76 -50.45 31.48 7.89
C GLY A 76 -49.60 31.79 9.13
N PRO A 77 -48.68 32.80 9.07
CA PRO A 77 -48.61 33.87 8.07
C PRO A 77 -47.30 33.94 7.24
N SER A 78 -47.38 34.70 6.13
CA SER A 78 -46.31 35.34 5.35
C SER A 78 -45.02 34.57 5.02
N ALA A 79 -44.88 34.25 3.73
CA ALA A 79 -43.60 33.92 3.13
C ALA A 79 -42.65 35.13 3.09
N GLU A 80 -41.65 35.15 3.97
CA GLU A 80 -40.40 35.85 3.66
C GLU A 80 -39.65 35.05 2.59
N ALA A 81 -39.65 35.58 1.36
CA ALA A 81 -38.87 35.02 0.27
C ALA A 81 -37.38 35.18 0.58
N LYS A 82 -36.77 34.17 1.22
CA LYS A 82 -35.31 34.02 1.31
C LYS A 82 -34.76 33.99 -0.11
N GLY A 83 -34.27 35.15 -0.57
CA GLY A 83 -33.69 35.30 -1.89
C GLY A 83 -32.63 34.23 -2.11
N LYS A 84 -32.73 33.49 -3.22
CA LYS A 84 -31.69 32.53 -3.62
C LYS A 84 -30.37 33.30 -3.72
N LYS A 85 -29.50 33.17 -2.72
CA LYS A 85 -28.15 33.73 -2.78
C LYS A 85 -27.53 33.23 -4.08
N LYS A 86 -27.09 34.17 -4.92
CA LYS A 86 -26.45 33.86 -6.20
C LYS A 86 -25.26 32.94 -5.90
N ALA A 87 -25.18 31.80 -6.57
CA ALA A 87 -24.08 30.88 -6.39
C ALA A 87 -22.77 31.62 -6.71
N THR A 88 -21.82 31.54 -5.78
CA THR A 88 -20.46 32.08 -5.95
C THR A 88 -19.52 30.92 -6.32
N PRO A 89 -18.37 31.18 -6.97
CA PRO A 89 -17.42 30.14 -7.32
C PRO A 89 -16.97 29.29 -6.12
N GLU A 90 -16.83 29.90 -4.94
CA GLU A 90 -16.50 29.21 -3.68
C GLU A 90 -17.65 28.31 -3.22
N SER A 91 -18.91 28.77 -3.35
CA SER A 91 -20.09 27.98 -2.99
C SER A 91 -20.22 26.76 -3.91
N ASP A 92 -20.11 26.96 -5.23
CA ASP A 92 -20.19 25.88 -6.21
C ASP A 92 -19.05 24.88 -6.03
N LEU A 93 -17.82 25.35 -5.82
CA LEU A 93 -16.66 24.49 -5.60
C LEU A 93 -16.74 23.75 -4.26
N ALA A 94 -17.19 24.41 -3.18
CA ALA A 94 -17.43 23.76 -1.89
C ALA A 94 -18.52 22.69 -1.98
N ASN A 95 -19.62 22.97 -2.69
CA ASN A 95 -20.72 22.04 -2.90
C ASN A 95 -20.30 20.84 -3.75
N ALA A 96 -19.47 21.05 -4.79
CA ALA A 96 -18.92 19.99 -5.63
C ALA A 96 -17.82 19.16 -4.96
N LEU A 97 -17.15 19.69 -3.92
CA LEU A 97 -16.12 18.98 -3.14
C LEU A 97 -16.68 18.23 -1.93
N ALA A 98 -17.55 18.89 -1.18
CA ALA A 98 -18.15 18.38 0.05
C ALA A 98 -19.61 18.83 0.11
N PRO A 99 -20.57 18.09 -0.46
CA PRO A 99 -21.99 18.50 -0.46
C PRO A 99 -22.50 18.80 0.96
N GLY A 100 -23.23 19.91 1.13
CA GLY A 100 -23.77 20.33 2.43
C GLY A 100 -24.16 21.81 2.46
N GLY A 101 -24.93 22.21 3.47
CA GLY A 101 -25.34 23.60 3.67
C GLY A 101 -24.29 24.46 4.39
N GLY A 102 -24.52 25.78 4.39
CA GLY A 102 -23.71 26.79 5.08
C GLY A 102 -22.83 27.63 4.16
N GLU A 103 -22.38 28.78 4.65
CA GLU A 103 -21.52 29.71 3.89
C GLU A 103 -20.15 29.08 3.57
N PRO A 104 -19.58 29.29 2.37
CA PRO A 104 -18.32 28.71 1.94
C PRO A 104 -17.15 29.00 2.89
N GLY A 105 -17.07 30.22 3.44
CA GLY A 105 -16.02 30.64 4.36
C GLY A 105 -16.23 30.24 5.83
N SER A 106 -17.32 29.57 6.19
CA SER A 106 -17.54 29.17 7.59
C SER A 106 -16.56 28.07 8.02
N PRO A 107 -16.05 28.07 9.28
CA PRO A 107 -15.00 27.13 9.71
C PRO A 107 -15.36 25.65 9.50
N ALA A 108 -16.63 25.28 9.73
CA ALA A 108 -17.12 23.92 9.49
C ALA A 108 -17.10 23.55 7.99
N ARG A 109 -17.45 24.49 7.11
CA ARG A 109 -17.44 24.28 5.65
C ARG A 109 -16.01 24.16 5.13
N VAL A 110 -15.11 25.04 5.56
CA VAL A 110 -13.67 24.97 5.24
C VAL A 110 -13.07 23.63 5.70
N ALA A 111 -13.37 23.19 6.93
CA ALA A 111 -12.91 21.90 7.43
C ALA A 111 -13.44 20.70 6.61
N ALA A 112 -14.72 20.73 6.23
CA ALA A 112 -15.32 19.68 5.38
C ALA A 112 -14.67 19.62 3.99
N VAL A 113 -14.42 20.77 3.35
CA VAL A 113 -13.73 20.85 2.06
C VAL A 113 -12.29 20.33 2.17
N ARG A 114 -11.54 20.72 3.22
CA ARG A 114 -10.18 20.19 3.48
C ARG A 114 -10.16 18.67 3.67
N ALA A 115 -11.13 18.11 4.40
CA ALA A 115 -11.26 16.67 4.60
C ALA A 115 -11.60 15.92 3.30
N ALA A 116 -12.49 16.50 2.47
CA ALA A 116 -12.79 15.97 1.15
C ALA A 116 -11.56 15.99 0.22
N LEU A 117 -10.80 17.09 0.20
CA LEU A 117 -9.57 17.21 -0.59
C LEU A 117 -8.47 16.23 -0.14
N HIS A 118 -8.30 16.01 1.17
CA HIS A 118 -7.38 14.99 1.69
C HIS A 118 -7.78 13.57 1.26
N THR A 119 -9.08 13.28 1.17
CA THR A 119 -9.61 12.01 0.66
C THR A 119 -9.40 11.89 -0.86
N ARG A 120 -9.71 12.97 -1.59
CA ARG A 120 -9.55 13.09 -3.05
C ARG A 120 -8.11 12.89 -3.50
N GLN A 121 -7.13 13.40 -2.74
CA GLN A 121 -5.70 13.21 -3.04
C GLN A 121 -5.24 11.74 -3.00
N ARG A 122 -5.99 10.85 -2.35
CA ARG A 122 -5.69 9.40 -2.27
C ARG A 122 -6.55 8.58 -3.24
N ASN A 123 -7.81 8.98 -3.41
CA ASN A 123 -8.84 8.17 -4.05
C ASN A 123 -9.32 8.71 -5.41
N GLY A 124 -8.84 9.88 -5.85
CA GLY A 124 -9.40 10.57 -7.01
C GLY A 124 -10.78 11.20 -6.73
N PRO A 125 -11.42 11.77 -7.76
CA PRO A 125 -10.89 12.03 -9.11
C PRO A 125 -9.98 13.28 -9.16
N MET A 126 -9.37 13.61 -10.30
CA MET A 126 -8.77 14.94 -10.53
C MET A 126 -9.85 16.03 -10.59
N PHE A 127 -9.47 17.32 -10.54
CA PHE A 127 -10.45 18.41 -10.70
C PHE A 127 -11.08 18.41 -12.11
N THR A 128 -12.40 18.53 -12.18
CA THR A 128 -13.12 18.61 -13.47
C THR A 128 -12.90 19.96 -14.14
N GLY A 129 -13.21 20.09 -15.45
CA GLY A 129 -13.17 21.38 -16.16
C GLY A 129 -13.93 22.51 -15.42
N PRO A 130 -15.20 22.31 -15.03
CA PRO A 130 -15.94 23.29 -14.24
C PRO A 130 -15.31 23.61 -12.88
N GLN A 131 -14.67 22.64 -12.22
CA GLN A 131 -13.98 22.90 -10.95
C GLN A 131 -12.71 23.73 -11.14
N LEU A 132 -11.95 23.54 -12.23
CA LEU A 132 -10.81 24.43 -12.54
C LEU A 132 -11.28 25.86 -12.84
N ALA A 133 -12.36 26.02 -13.62
CA ALA A 133 -12.94 27.34 -13.89
C ALA A 133 -13.45 28.03 -12.61
N ALA A 134 -13.97 27.27 -11.64
CA ALA A 134 -14.34 27.80 -10.32
C ALA A 134 -13.11 28.19 -9.48
N ILE A 135 -12.02 27.43 -9.52
CA ILE A 135 -10.73 27.79 -8.87
C ILE A 135 -10.15 29.08 -9.47
N GLU A 136 -10.29 29.28 -10.79
CA GLU A 136 -9.82 30.49 -11.49
C GLU A 136 -10.66 31.75 -11.17
N GLN A 137 -11.85 31.61 -10.58
CA GLN A 137 -12.75 32.71 -10.25
C GLN A 137 -12.99 32.92 -8.76
N ALA A 138 -12.59 31.97 -7.91
CA ALA A 138 -12.80 32.02 -6.46
C ALA A 138 -11.81 32.96 -5.75
N ASP A 139 -12.23 33.53 -4.63
CA ASP A 139 -11.38 34.37 -3.77
C ASP A 139 -10.09 33.62 -3.34
N PRO A 140 -8.90 34.20 -3.57
CA PRO A 140 -7.62 33.60 -3.18
C PRO A 140 -7.50 33.28 -1.69
N THR A 141 -8.05 34.12 -0.82
CA THR A 141 -8.01 33.91 0.65
C THR A 141 -8.81 32.67 1.03
N TRP A 142 -9.96 32.46 0.40
CA TRP A 142 -10.76 31.26 0.58
C TRP A 142 -10.05 30.01 0.03
N LEU A 143 -9.45 30.10 -1.17
CA LEU A 143 -8.69 29.00 -1.78
C LEU A 143 -7.49 28.56 -0.93
N ASP A 144 -6.81 29.50 -0.29
CA ASP A 144 -5.73 29.20 0.67
C ASP A 144 -6.29 28.59 1.97
N ALA A 145 -7.41 29.09 2.50
CA ALA A 145 -8.06 28.52 3.67
C ALA A 145 -8.47 27.05 3.47
N VAL A 146 -9.03 26.70 2.30
CA VAL A 146 -9.34 25.31 1.94
C VAL A 146 -8.14 24.48 1.46
N GLY A 147 -6.95 25.07 1.35
CA GLY A 147 -5.71 24.38 0.99
C GLY A 147 -5.64 23.95 -0.48
N VAL A 148 -6.25 24.70 -1.39
CA VAL A 148 -6.16 24.52 -2.85
C VAL A 148 -5.13 25.49 -3.45
N GLY A 149 -5.14 26.75 -3.02
CA GLY A 149 -4.38 27.84 -3.63
C GLY A 149 -4.89 28.25 -5.02
N THR A 150 -4.32 29.30 -5.60
CA THR A 150 -4.75 29.84 -6.90
C THR A 150 -4.16 29.08 -8.10
N ARG A 151 -4.75 29.29 -9.28
CA ARG A 151 -4.28 28.72 -10.53
C ARG A 151 -2.87 29.21 -10.90
N GLU A 152 -2.61 30.50 -10.77
CA GLU A 152 -1.33 31.15 -11.09
C GLU A 152 -0.21 30.65 -10.16
N ALA A 153 -0.54 30.40 -8.89
CA ALA A 153 0.37 29.81 -7.91
C ALA A 153 0.66 28.33 -8.18
N ALA A 154 -0.22 27.63 -8.90
CA ALA A 154 -0.01 26.26 -9.35
C ALA A 154 0.84 26.23 -10.64
N ASP A 155 0.50 27.04 -11.65
CA ASP A 155 1.27 27.12 -12.91
C ASP A 155 2.72 27.60 -12.65
N ARG A 156 2.93 28.57 -11.75
CA ARG A 156 4.28 29.00 -11.34
C ARG A 156 5.11 27.87 -10.71
N TYR A 157 4.50 27.06 -9.85
CA TYR A 157 5.18 25.93 -9.20
C TYR A 157 5.55 24.84 -10.22
N LEU A 158 4.66 24.56 -11.18
CA LEU A 158 4.94 23.61 -12.27
C LEU A 158 6.02 24.12 -13.23
N ALA A 159 6.12 25.43 -13.45
CA ALA A 159 7.15 26.07 -14.27
C ALA A 159 8.52 26.13 -13.56
N GLU A 160 8.56 26.28 -12.23
CA GLU A 160 9.78 26.20 -11.43
C GLU A 160 10.39 24.78 -11.45
N GLY A 161 9.55 23.75 -11.50
CA GLY A 161 9.99 22.34 -11.55
C GLY A 161 10.61 21.82 -10.25
N SER A 162 10.57 22.59 -9.17
CA SER A 162 11.16 22.26 -7.86
C SER A 162 10.15 21.58 -6.93
N TYR A 163 10.27 20.26 -6.78
CA TYR A 163 9.37 19.43 -5.96
C TYR A 163 9.86 19.25 -4.51
N ARG A 164 10.92 19.95 -4.10
CA ARG A 164 11.57 19.83 -2.77
C ARG A 164 10.64 20.05 -1.57
N GLN A 165 9.50 20.71 -1.78
CA GLN A 165 8.47 20.96 -0.76
C GLN A 165 7.15 20.19 -1.01
N TRP A 166 7.12 19.28 -2.00
CA TRP A 166 5.90 18.61 -2.47
C TRP A 166 5.06 18.00 -1.35
N ASN A 167 5.68 17.27 -0.41
CA ASN A 167 4.94 16.66 0.71
C ASN A 167 4.55 17.63 1.83
N SER A 168 5.08 18.86 1.83
CA SER A 168 4.65 19.95 2.71
C SER A 168 3.44 20.70 2.16
N LEU A 169 3.07 20.51 0.89
CA LEU A 169 1.90 21.13 0.28
C LEU A 169 0.60 20.50 0.79
N ASP A 170 -0.42 21.36 0.98
CA ASP A 170 -1.78 20.93 1.25
C ASP A 170 -2.29 19.90 0.21
N PRO A 171 -3.13 18.94 0.62
CA PRO A 171 -3.68 17.94 -0.29
C PRO A 171 -4.41 18.54 -1.49
N GLY A 172 -5.18 19.62 -1.31
CA GLY A 172 -5.91 20.27 -2.39
C GLY A 172 -4.98 20.86 -3.45
N ARG A 173 -3.91 21.55 -3.02
CA ARG A 173 -2.89 22.09 -3.90
C ARG A 173 -2.15 21.00 -4.67
N ARG A 174 -1.87 19.85 -4.05
CA ARG A 174 -1.32 18.68 -4.77
C ARG A 174 -2.29 18.11 -5.80
N VAL A 175 -3.59 18.02 -5.51
CA VAL A 175 -4.60 17.60 -6.51
C VAL A 175 -4.69 18.60 -7.66
N LEU A 176 -4.60 19.91 -7.40
CA LEU A 176 -4.59 20.95 -8.44
C LEU A 176 -3.37 20.83 -9.34
N LEU A 177 -2.17 20.79 -8.76
CA LEU A 177 -0.91 20.60 -9.46
C LEU A 177 -0.90 19.31 -10.30
N ALA A 178 -1.39 18.22 -9.74
CA ALA A 178 -1.50 16.94 -10.43
C ALA A 178 -2.49 16.97 -11.60
N THR A 179 -3.66 17.61 -11.40
CA THR A 179 -4.66 17.79 -12.46
C THR A 179 -4.08 18.56 -13.65
N ILE A 180 -3.39 19.67 -13.38
CA ILE A 180 -2.80 20.53 -14.43
C ILE A 180 -1.66 19.79 -15.14
N ALA A 181 -0.69 19.25 -14.38
CA ALA A 181 0.49 18.58 -14.94
C ALA A 181 0.12 17.35 -15.79
N PHE A 182 -0.86 16.55 -15.36
CA PHE A 182 -1.34 15.41 -16.13
C PHE A 182 -2.08 15.85 -17.40
N ARG A 183 -3.05 16.78 -17.29
CA ARG A 183 -3.80 17.27 -18.46
C ARG A 183 -2.88 17.87 -19.54
N GLN A 184 -1.86 18.62 -19.16
CA GLN A 184 -0.89 19.19 -20.08
C GLN A 184 -0.02 18.14 -20.82
N ARG A 185 0.16 16.93 -20.27
CA ARG A 185 1.21 15.99 -20.71
C ARG A 185 0.71 14.59 -21.11
N HIS A 186 -0.43 14.13 -20.63
CA HIS A 186 -0.93 12.75 -20.85
C HIS A 186 -1.21 12.38 -22.31
N ALA A 187 -1.45 13.38 -23.16
CA ALA A 187 -1.73 13.26 -24.59
C ALA A 187 -0.58 13.81 -25.48
N ALA A 188 0.55 14.19 -24.89
CA ALA A 188 1.69 14.79 -25.59
C ALA A 188 2.97 14.00 -25.35
N THR A 189 3.89 14.05 -26.31
CA THR A 189 5.28 13.59 -26.08
C THR A 189 5.97 14.60 -25.17
N ALA A 190 6.14 14.26 -23.89
CA ALA A 190 6.81 15.09 -22.90
C ALA A 190 8.14 14.44 -22.46
N PRO A 191 9.16 15.22 -22.05
CA PRO A 191 10.43 14.66 -21.54
C PRO A 191 10.24 13.85 -20.26
N ASP A 192 11.09 12.83 -20.05
CA ASP A 192 11.03 11.94 -18.88
C ASP A 192 11.01 12.69 -17.54
N ALA A 193 11.81 13.74 -17.37
CA ALA A 193 11.80 14.55 -16.14
C ALA A 193 10.42 15.15 -15.82
N GLN A 194 9.59 15.41 -16.83
CA GLN A 194 8.21 15.90 -16.66
C GLN A 194 7.18 14.77 -16.46
N LEU A 195 7.45 13.57 -16.98
CA LEU A 195 6.62 12.36 -16.81
C LEU A 195 6.94 11.59 -15.52
N ASN A 196 8.14 11.78 -14.97
CA ASN A 196 8.61 11.19 -13.71
C ASN A 196 8.38 12.14 -12.52
N SER A 197 7.79 13.32 -12.75
CA SER A 197 7.56 14.31 -11.70
C SER A 197 6.39 13.93 -10.79
N PRO A 198 6.47 14.19 -9.46
CA PRO A 198 5.44 13.80 -8.49
C PRO A 198 4.03 14.33 -8.79
N ALA A 199 3.92 15.48 -9.50
CA ALA A 199 2.63 15.99 -9.95
C ALA A 199 2.04 15.15 -11.09
N TYR A 200 2.85 14.79 -12.10
CA TYR A 200 2.36 13.97 -13.20
C TYR A 200 2.01 12.55 -12.76
N THR A 201 2.87 11.91 -11.96
CA THR A 201 2.64 10.53 -11.50
C THR A 201 1.42 10.45 -10.56
N LEU A 202 1.24 11.43 -9.67
CA LEU A 202 0.01 11.55 -8.88
C LEU A 202 -1.21 11.75 -9.80
N GLY A 203 -1.13 12.63 -10.80
CA GLY A 203 -2.23 12.88 -11.73
C GLY A 203 -2.66 11.63 -12.50
N ARG A 204 -1.70 10.85 -13.01
CA ARG A 204 -1.95 9.54 -13.63
C ARG A 204 -2.61 8.57 -12.65
N SER A 205 -2.12 8.49 -11.42
CA SER A 205 -2.73 7.63 -10.39
C SER A 205 -4.17 8.06 -10.09
N LEU A 206 -4.46 9.37 -9.99
CA LEU A 206 -5.82 9.88 -9.81
C LEU A 206 -6.72 9.58 -11.02
N PHE A 207 -6.18 9.64 -12.24
CA PHE A 207 -6.88 9.32 -13.49
C PHE A 207 -7.34 7.85 -13.56
N PHE A 208 -6.52 6.89 -13.09
CA PHE A 208 -6.92 5.48 -12.97
C PHE A 208 -8.17 5.24 -12.10
N ARG A 209 -8.58 6.22 -11.29
CA ARG A 209 -9.76 6.15 -10.40
C ARG A 209 -10.96 6.93 -10.93
N GLU A 210 -10.84 7.57 -12.09
CA GLU A 210 -11.96 8.26 -12.72
C GLU A 210 -12.93 7.27 -13.37
N ARG A 211 -14.22 7.57 -13.29
CA ARG A 211 -15.27 6.72 -13.86
C ARG A 211 -15.44 7.03 -15.34
N GLY A 212 -15.56 5.99 -16.16
CA GLY A 212 -15.80 6.15 -17.60
C GLY A 212 -14.55 6.50 -18.41
N VAL A 213 -13.35 6.28 -17.87
CA VAL A 213 -12.11 6.35 -18.66
C VAL A 213 -12.10 5.19 -19.68
N PRO A 214 -11.72 5.42 -20.95
CA PRO A 214 -11.60 4.35 -21.94
C PRO A 214 -10.55 3.30 -21.55
N PRO A 215 -10.83 1.99 -21.69
CA PRO A 215 -9.88 0.93 -21.32
C PRO A 215 -8.51 1.03 -22.02
N GLU A 216 -8.48 1.55 -23.26
CA GLU A 216 -7.26 1.78 -24.04
C GLU A 216 -6.36 2.85 -23.42
N ASP A 217 -6.94 3.88 -22.81
CA ASP A 217 -6.17 4.92 -22.09
C ASP A 217 -5.62 4.40 -20.76
N ILE A 218 -6.40 3.58 -20.05
CA ILE A 218 -5.92 2.88 -18.85
C ILE A 218 -4.71 1.99 -19.21
N ALA A 219 -4.87 1.08 -20.17
CA ALA A 219 -3.81 0.13 -20.56
C ALA A 219 -2.53 0.84 -21.01
N ARG A 220 -2.65 1.90 -21.82
CA ARG A 220 -1.52 2.74 -22.27
C ARG A 220 -0.77 3.39 -21.09
N LEU A 221 -1.50 3.91 -20.11
CA LEU A 221 -0.92 4.58 -18.95
C LEU A 221 -0.38 3.59 -17.91
N GLU A 222 -0.98 2.40 -17.78
CA GLU A 222 -0.45 1.29 -16.98
C GLU A 222 0.85 0.74 -17.56
N GLN A 223 0.95 0.66 -18.89
CA GLN A 223 2.21 0.37 -19.59
C GLN A 223 3.25 1.45 -19.31
N GLN A 224 2.92 2.74 -19.51
CA GLN A 224 3.84 3.85 -19.20
C GLN A 224 4.31 3.83 -17.74
N GLN A 225 3.44 3.49 -16.79
CA GLN A 225 3.83 3.31 -15.39
C GLN A 225 4.77 2.11 -15.20
N GLY A 226 4.48 0.98 -15.84
CA GLY A 226 5.33 -0.21 -15.84
C GLY A 226 6.73 0.07 -16.41
N ASP A 227 6.81 0.77 -17.54
CA ASP A 227 8.06 1.13 -18.21
C ASP A 227 8.90 2.09 -17.35
N GLN A 228 8.28 3.08 -16.70
CA GLN A 228 8.96 3.97 -15.74
C GLN A 228 9.49 3.22 -14.51
N ILE A 229 8.67 2.37 -13.90
CA ILE A 229 9.08 1.53 -12.76
C ILE A 229 10.27 0.65 -13.16
N THR A 230 10.16 -0.06 -14.28
CA THR A 230 11.17 -0.99 -14.78
C THR A 230 12.47 -0.25 -15.11
N SER A 231 12.39 0.87 -15.82
CA SER A 231 13.55 1.69 -16.18
C SER A 231 14.29 2.21 -14.95
N ALA A 232 13.57 2.68 -13.93
CA ALA A 232 14.20 3.12 -12.68
C ALA A 232 14.96 1.99 -11.97
N TYR A 233 14.46 0.75 -12.02
CA TYR A 233 15.18 -0.42 -11.50
C TYR A 233 16.37 -0.83 -12.38
N VAL A 234 16.21 -0.86 -13.70
CA VAL A 234 17.30 -1.17 -14.64
C VAL A 234 18.47 -0.19 -14.47
N GLU A 235 18.19 1.12 -14.42
CA GLU A 235 19.19 2.16 -14.18
C GLU A 235 19.89 1.98 -12.81
N THR A 236 19.13 1.63 -11.76
CA THR A 236 19.69 1.31 -10.43
C THR A 236 20.62 0.08 -10.46
N LEU A 237 20.31 -0.91 -11.30
CA LEU A 237 21.07 -2.15 -11.41
C LEU A 237 22.28 -2.07 -12.36
N LEU A 238 22.27 -1.18 -13.35
CA LEU A 238 23.31 -1.13 -14.39
C LEU A 238 24.34 -0.01 -14.19
N ARG A 239 23.98 1.15 -13.62
CA ARG A 239 24.91 2.30 -13.46
C ARG A 239 26.00 2.03 -12.41
N GLU A 240 27.26 2.00 -12.83
CA GLU A 240 28.45 1.74 -11.98
C GLU A 240 29.39 2.92 -11.79
N ASP A 241 29.20 4.00 -12.54
CA ASP A 241 30.14 5.10 -12.60
C ASP A 241 29.73 6.25 -11.68
N ALA A 242 30.72 6.86 -11.05
CA ALA A 242 30.48 8.03 -10.23
C ALA A 242 30.09 9.23 -11.12
N PRO A 243 29.13 10.06 -10.69
CA PRO A 243 28.89 11.34 -11.35
C PRO A 243 30.18 12.20 -11.33
N PRO A 244 30.49 12.98 -12.39
CA PRO A 244 31.68 13.83 -12.44
C PRO A 244 31.85 14.77 -11.25
N GLU A 245 30.73 15.18 -10.63
CA GLU A 245 30.66 16.03 -9.45
C GLU A 245 31.17 15.34 -8.16
N VAL A 246 31.30 14.02 -8.13
CA VAL A 246 31.76 13.24 -6.97
C VAL A 246 33.08 12.52 -7.28
N THR A 247 34.15 12.87 -6.57
CA THR A 247 35.51 12.39 -6.86
C THR A 247 36.22 11.80 -5.64
N GLY A 248 37.35 11.14 -5.88
CA GLY A 248 38.26 10.64 -4.84
C GLY A 248 37.61 9.65 -3.87
N ALA A 249 37.85 9.86 -2.57
CA ALA A 249 37.39 8.96 -1.52
C ALA A 249 35.86 8.84 -1.43
N GLU A 250 35.11 9.90 -1.72
CA GLU A 250 33.64 9.87 -1.69
C GLU A 250 33.08 9.05 -2.84
N ALA A 251 33.66 9.15 -4.05
CA ALA A 251 33.29 8.31 -5.18
C ALA A 251 33.52 6.82 -4.87
N ALA A 252 34.69 6.49 -4.28
CA ALA A 252 35.00 5.12 -3.87
C ALA A 252 34.03 4.59 -2.80
N ARG A 253 33.69 5.42 -1.80
CA ARG A 253 32.69 5.09 -0.76
C ARG A 253 31.30 4.87 -1.35
N GLN A 254 30.83 5.77 -2.23
CA GLN A 254 29.53 5.61 -2.89
C GLN A 254 29.49 4.37 -3.78
N LYS A 255 30.56 4.08 -4.55
CA LYS A 255 30.66 2.86 -5.36
C LYS A 255 30.49 1.60 -4.52
N GLN A 256 31.13 1.52 -3.34
CA GLN A 256 30.94 0.39 -2.41
C GLN A 256 29.47 0.23 -1.97
N VAL A 257 28.77 1.32 -1.64
CA VAL A 257 27.36 1.27 -1.27
C VAL A 257 26.47 0.84 -2.44
N VAL A 258 26.69 1.38 -3.65
CA VAL A 258 25.94 1.01 -4.86
C VAL A 258 26.15 -0.46 -5.23
N THR A 259 27.39 -0.92 -5.31
CA THR A 259 27.72 -2.33 -5.59
C THR A 259 27.07 -3.26 -4.57
N ARG A 260 27.08 -2.87 -3.29
CA ARG A 260 26.51 -3.67 -2.21
C ARG A 260 24.99 -3.72 -2.25
N ALA A 261 24.34 -2.57 -2.44
CA ALA A 261 22.89 -2.46 -2.61
C ALA A 261 22.40 -3.31 -3.80
N ARG A 262 23.11 -3.23 -4.93
CA ARG A 262 22.84 -4.00 -6.14
C ARG A 262 22.92 -5.51 -5.92
N GLU A 263 23.99 -6.00 -5.27
CA GLU A 263 24.15 -7.44 -4.99
C GLU A 263 22.92 -8.02 -4.27
N VAL A 264 22.43 -7.30 -3.26
CA VAL A 264 21.26 -7.68 -2.46
C VAL A 264 19.96 -7.53 -3.27
N LEU A 265 19.80 -6.46 -4.04
CA LEU A 265 18.60 -6.22 -4.85
C LEU A 265 18.41 -7.27 -5.96
N ILE A 266 19.50 -7.72 -6.61
CA ILE A 266 19.46 -8.83 -7.57
C ILE A 266 18.92 -10.11 -6.91
N ARG A 267 19.36 -10.41 -5.68
CA ARG A 267 18.91 -11.59 -4.92
C ARG A 267 17.46 -11.49 -4.48
N VAL A 268 17.01 -10.29 -4.14
CA VAL A 268 15.59 -10.00 -3.95
C VAL A 268 14.80 -10.32 -5.21
N PHE A 269 15.24 -9.86 -6.39
CA PHE A 269 14.54 -10.16 -7.65
C PHE A 269 14.52 -11.65 -7.99
N VAL A 270 15.60 -12.41 -7.75
CA VAL A 270 15.60 -13.87 -7.92
C VAL A 270 14.53 -14.54 -7.03
N LEU A 271 14.36 -14.11 -5.77
CA LEU A 271 13.30 -14.63 -4.89
C LEU A 271 11.89 -14.30 -5.38
N LEU A 272 11.69 -13.09 -5.91
CA LEU A 272 10.38 -12.68 -6.44
C LEU A 272 10.06 -13.42 -7.75
N GLN A 273 11.02 -13.55 -8.67
CA GLN A 273 10.81 -14.24 -9.94
C GLN A 273 10.50 -15.73 -9.75
N ALA A 274 11.08 -16.37 -8.74
CA ALA A 274 10.88 -17.79 -8.51
C ALA A 274 9.52 -18.16 -7.90
N GLY A 275 8.69 -17.20 -7.45
CA GLY A 275 7.34 -17.51 -6.98
C GLY A 275 6.60 -16.39 -6.25
N LEU A 276 6.63 -15.17 -6.76
CA LEU A 276 5.77 -14.07 -6.32
C LEU A 276 4.29 -14.41 -6.59
N LYS A 277 3.51 -14.34 -5.53
CA LYS A 277 2.05 -14.45 -5.54
C LYS A 277 1.41 -13.17 -5.00
N VAL A 278 0.22 -12.86 -5.50
CA VAL A 278 -0.61 -11.73 -5.06
C VAL A 278 -1.92 -12.23 -4.46
N TYR A 279 -2.41 -11.55 -3.42
CA TYR A 279 -3.70 -11.87 -2.83
C TYR A 279 -4.84 -11.39 -3.75
N ASN A 280 -5.74 -12.30 -4.14
CA ASN A 280 -6.80 -12.01 -5.12
C ASN A 280 -8.00 -11.23 -4.52
N GLY A 281 -8.10 -11.15 -3.19
CA GLY A 281 -9.23 -10.56 -2.46
C GLY A 281 -10.27 -11.58 -1.96
N GLU A 282 -10.12 -12.85 -2.35
CA GLU A 282 -11.12 -13.91 -2.18
C GLU A 282 -10.58 -15.06 -1.31
N GLY A 283 -9.57 -14.80 -0.47
CA GLY A 283 -8.95 -15.78 0.42
C GLY A 283 -7.75 -16.54 -0.17
N ALA A 284 -7.28 -16.21 -1.38
CA ALA A 284 -6.21 -16.95 -2.05
C ALA A 284 -5.04 -16.07 -2.54
N HIS A 285 -3.84 -16.66 -2.54
CA HIS A 285 -2.65 -16.13 -3.21
C HIS A 285 -2.47 -16.82 -4.56
N ILE A 286 -2.62 -16.05 -5.64
CA ILE A 286 -2.44 -16.51 -7.02
C ILE A 286 -1.07 -16.07 -7.56
N ASP A 287 -0.49 -16.83 -8.48
CA ASP A 287 0.79 -16.47 -9.11
C ASP A 287 0.69 -15.15 -9.87
N TYR A 288 1.70 -14.29 -9.72
CA TYR A 288 1.68 -12.96 -10.35
C TYR A 288 2.13 -13.07 -11.82
N THR A 289 1.20 -12.82 -12.73
CA THR A 289 1.40 -12.93 -14.19
C THR A 289 1.14 -11.62 -14.95
N GLU A 290 0.62 -10.59 -14.28
CA GLU A 290 0.16 -9.33 -14.89
C GLU A 290 1.29 -8.31 -15.15
N GLY A 291 2.55 -8.66 -14.87
CA GLY A 291 3.69 -7.76 -15.09
C GLY A 291 4.99 -8.23 -14.45
N ASP A 292 6.00 -7.36 -14.43
CA ASP A 292 7.31 -7.64 -13.85
C ASP A 292 7.33 -7.51 -12.31
N VAL A 293 8.17 -8.31 -11.65
CA VAL A 293 8.36 -8.36 -10.19
C VAL A 293 8.75 -7.02 -9.55
N THR A 294 9.32 -6.10 -10.31
CA THR A 294 9.61 -4.72 -9.92
C THR A 294 8.37 -3.99 -9.40
N ARG A 295 7.18 -4.23 -10.00
CA ARG A 295 5.89 -3.68 -9.52
C ARG A 295 5.59 -4.12 -8.09
N ALA A 296 6.00 -5.33 -7.69
CA ALA A 296 5.80 -5.81 -6.32
C ALA A 296 6.54 -4.97 -5.26
N LEU A 297 7.62 -4.27 -5.62
CA LEU A 297 8.37 -3.40 -4.72
C LEU A 297 8.08 -1.91 -4.95
N ALA A 298 7.69 -1.49 -6.16
CA ALA A 298 7.52 -0.09 -6.52
C ALA A 298 6.40 0.62 -5.73
N HIS A 299 5.29 -0.04 -5.43
CA HIS A 299 4.11 0.62 -4.81
C HIS A 299 4.17 0.69 -3.27
N GLY A 300 5.37 0.67 -2.69
CA GLY A 300 5.58 0.68 -1.24
C GLY A 300 4.92 -0.50 -0.52
N GLY A 301 4.79 -0.39 0.81
CA GLY A 301 4.46 -1.54 1.65
C GLY A 301 5.56 -2.60 1.61
N ARG A 302 5.21 -3.87 1.82
CA ARG A 302 6.18 -4.98 1.77
C ARG A 302 5.69 -6.17 0.92
N VAL A 303 6.65 -6.99 0.50
CA VAL A 303 6.48 -8.38 0.10
C VAL A 303 6.95 -9.25 1.27
N ASN A 304 6.14 -10.22 1.68
CA ASN A 304 6.54 -11.19 2.69
C ASN A 304 7.04 -12.46 2.00
N VAL A 305 8.11 -13.06 2.51
CA VAL A 305 8.66 -14.34 2.07
C VAL A 305 8.51 -15.31 3.22
N ARG A 306 7.73 -16.37 3.06
CA ARG A 306 7.65 -17.46 4.04
C ARG A 306 8.84 -18.40 3.85
N VAL A 307 9.60 -18.60 4.92
CA VAL A 307 10.73 -19.53 4.95
C VAL A 307 10.30 -20.80 5.68
N PRO A 308 10.36 -22.00 5.09
CA PRO A 308 9.94 -23.23 5.75
C PRO A 308 10.72 -23.49 7.05
N ARG A 309 10.06 -24.16 7.99
CA ARG A 309 10.71 -24.73 9.18
C ARG A 309 11.87 -25.64 8.79
N LEU A 310 12.90 -25.69 9.64
CA LEU A 310 14.09 -26.49 9.39
C LEU A 310 13.83 -28.00 9.59
N ARG A 311 14.58 -28.81 8.85
CA ARG A 311 14.89 -30.20 9.18
C ARG A 311 16.14 -30.26 10.06
N LEU A 312 16.38 -31.41 10.69
CA LEU A 312 17.56 -31.61 11.55
C LEU A 312 18.85 -31.44 10.73
N GLY A 313 19.74 -30.55 11.18
CA GLY A 313 21.02 -30.25 10.52
C GLY A 313 20.99 -29.12 9.48
N GLU A 314 19.83 -28.54 9.16
CA GLU A 314 19.73 -27.41 8.22
C GLU A 314 20.14 -26.07 8.88
N ASN A 315 20.65 -25.13 8.07
CA ASN A 315 21.15 -23.84 8.53
C ASN A 315 20.01 -22.82 8.78
N PRO A 316 19.76 -22.35 10.02
CA PRO A 316 18.75 -21.31 10.30
C PRO A 316 19.00 -19.97 9.61
N PHE A 317 20.23 -19.69 9.17
CA PHE A 317 20.63 -18.42 8.57
C PHE A 317 20.87 -18.50 7.06
N PHE A 318 20.49 -19.60 6.38
CA PHE A 318 20.70 -19.77 4.93
C PHE A 318 20.17 -18.59 4.10
N MET A 319 19.06 -17.98 4.53
CA MET A 319 18.46 -16.84 3.84
C MET A 319 19.26 -15.54 4.01
N ASN A 320 19.93 -15.34 5.15
CA ASN A 320 20.90 -14.24 5.29
C ASN A 320 22.11 -14.48 4.38
N GLU A 321 22.58 -15.72 4.23
CA GLU A 321 23.70 -16.07 3.36
C GLU A 321 23.35 -15.90 1.88
N PHE A 322 22.15 -16.36 1.49
CA PHE A 322 21.58 -16.15 0.15
C PHE A 322 21.48 -14.65 -0.17
N LEU A 323 20.82 -13.87 0.69
CA LEU A 323 20.71 -12.39 0.59
C LEU A 323 22.03 -11.66 0.90
N ARG A 324 23.09 -12.39 1.25
CA ARG A 324 24.44 -11.88 1.60
C ARG A 324 24.48 -10.87 2.77
N LEU A 325 23.49 -10.85 3.66
CA LEU A 325 23.31 -9.79 4.68
C LEU A 325 24.43 -9.79 5.74
N LYS A 326 25.06 -8.63 5.95
CA LYS A 326 26.18 -8.45 6.90
C LYS A 326 25.66 -8.02 8.28
N ALA A 327 26.12 -8.70 9.34
CA ALA A 327 25.45 -8.68 10.64
C ALA A 327 25.70 -7.44 11.54
N LEU A 328 26.56 -6.50 11.14
CA LEU A 328 26.97 -5.35 11.96
C LEU A 328 26.73 -3.99 11.27
N GLU A 329 27.25 -3.79 10.05
CA GLU A 329 27.21 -2.49 9.36
C GLU A 329 25.82 -2.11 8.82
N GLU A 330 25.02 -3.10 8.43
CA GLU A 330 23.69 -2.90 7.82
C GLU A 330 22.55 -2.91 8.85
N ARG A 331 22.87 -3.23 10.11
CA ARG A 331 21.87 -3.44 11.17
C ARG A 331 21.23 -2.11 11.59
N ARG A 332 19.91 -2.00 11.47
CA ARG A 332 19.16 -0.84 12.01
C ARG A 332 18.49 -1.16 13.36
N PRO A 333 18.46 -0.20 14.31
CA PRO A 333 17.91 -0.43 15.65
C PRO A 333 16.37 -0.41 15.71
N PHE A 334 15.66 0.05 14.67
CA PHE A 334 14.19 0.07 14.63
C PHE A 334 13.64 -0.13 13.21
N SER A 335 12.34 -0.41 13.15
CA SER A 335 11.48 -0.31 11.97
C SER A 335 10.22 0.42 12.39
N SER A 336 9.60 1.17 11.47
CA SER A 336 8.27 1.79 11.65
C SER A 336 7.14 0.76 11.81
N HIS A 337 7.39 -0.52 11.54
CA HIS A 337 6.41 -1.61 11.65
C HIS A 337 7.09 -2.91 12.13
N HIS A 338 6.40 -3.73 12.91
CA HIS A 338 6.94 -4.97 13.46
C HIS A 338 6.09 -6.19 13.07
N MET A 339 6.73 -7.23 12.52
CA MET A 339 6.09 -8.52 12.26
C MET A 339 6.06 -9.37 13.53
N LYS A 340 4.88 -9.92 13.85
CA LYS A 340 4.77 -11.17 14.59
C LYS A 340 4.20 -12.26 13.71
N LEU A 341 4.96 -13.34 13.54
CA LEU A 341 4.45 -14.61 13.03
C LEU A 341 3.62 -15.30 14.13
N GLY A 342 2.42 -15.74 13.78
CA GLY A 342 1.59 -16.60 14.62
C GLY A 342 2.24 -17.96 14.93
N THR A 343 1.66 -18.72 15.86
CA THR A 343 2.05 -20.12 16.10
C THR A 343 1.60 -21.03 14.96
N ALA A 344 2.16 -22.25 14.89
CA ALA A 344 2.25 -23.13 13.71
C ALA A 344 0.94 -23.57 13.01
N PHE A 345 -0.23 -23.05 13.40
CA PHE A 345 -1.53 -23.33 12.80
C PHE A 345 -2.33 -22.07 12.40
N GLU A 346 -1.78 -20.87 12.61
CA GLU A 346 -2.43 -19.62 12.19
C GLU A 346 -1.65 -18.93 11.07
N ASN A 347 -2.22 -18.92 9.87
CA ASN A 347 -1.74 -18.19 8.69
C ASN A 347 -2.00 -16.68 8.83
N LYS A 348 -1.54 -16.04 9.91
CA LYS A 348 -1.74 -14.61 10.16
C LYS A 348 -0.42 -13.86 10.31
N PHE A 349 -0.18 -12.95 9.37
CA PHE A 349 0.88 -11.95 9.44
C PHE A 349 0.35 -10.74 10.22
N VAL A 350 0.59 -10.67 11.52
CA VAL A 350 0.12 -9.52 12.32
C VAL A 350 1.21 -8.46 12.37
N GLU A 351 1.08 -7.46 11.50
CA GLU A 351 1.87 -6.24 11.54
C GLU A 351 1.26 -5.27 12.56
N GLN A 352 1.92 -5.06 13.69
CA GLN A 352 1.40 -4.17 14.76
C GLN A 352 1.82 -2.72 14.52
N GLY A 353 0.82 -1.84 14.38
CA GLY A 353 1.00 -0.39 14.34
C GLY A 353 1.14 0.25 15.72
N GLU A 354 2.09 1.20 15.81
CA GLU A 354 2.27 2.28 16.80
C GLU A 354 2.46 1.97 18.30
N GLY A 355 3.25 2.85 18.94
CA GLY A 355 3.37 3.01 20.40
C GLY A 355 4.01 1.85 21.16
N MET A 356 3.24 0.80 21.43
CA MET A 356 3.67 -0.30 22.31
C MET A 356 4.78 -1.17 21.72
N ALA A 357 4.89 -1.27 20.40
CA ALA A 357 5.95 -2.05 19.74
C ALA A 357 7.34 -1.45 20.02
N SER A 358 7.48 -0.11 20.03
CA SER A 358 8.73 0.58 20.31
C SER A 358 9.22 0.32 21.74
N PHE A 359 8.31 0.34 22.72
CA PHE A 359 8.62 0.04 24.11
C PHE A 359 8.95 -1.45 24.31
N LYS A 360 8.20 -2.35 23.66
CA LYS A 360 8.48 -3.80 23.69
C LYS A 360 9.79 -4.18 22.98
N ASN A 361 10.20 -3.44 21.94
CA ASN A 361 11.50 -3.64 21.28
C ASN A 361 12.66 -3.19 22.17
N ALA A 362 12.54 -2.05 22.87
CA ALA A 362 13.52 -1.65 23.88
C ALA A 362 13.64 -2.72 24.98
N LEU A 363 12.51 -3.23 25.49
CA LEU A 363 12.49 -4.31 26.48
C LEU A 363 13.07 -5.64 25.94
N ALA A 364 12.80 -6.00 24.68
CA ALA A 364 13.31 -7.23 24.06
C ALA A 364 14.81 -7.15 23.72
N LEU A 365 15.35 -5.95 23.46
CA LEU A 365 16.79 -5.70 23.39
C LEU A 365 17.45 -5.94 24.74
N ILE A 366 16.86 -5.42 25.82
CA ILE A 366 17.34 -5.56 27.20
C ILE A 366 17.22 -7.02 27.69
N ALA A 367 16.17 -7.74 27.28
CA ALA A 367 15.90 -9.13 27.68
C ALA A 367 16.53 -10.20 26.76
N GLY A 368 17.43 -9.84 25.83
CA GLY A 368 18.15 -10.78 24.96
C GLY A 368 17.34 -11.46 23.83
N PHE A 369 16.01 -11.38 23.85
CA PHE A 369 15.16 -11.94 22.79
C PHE A 369 15.31 -11.21 21.44
N GLY A 370 15.79 -9.96 21.44
CA GLY A 370 16.05 -9.17 20.22
C GLY A 370 17.17 -9.69 19.31
N LEU A 371 17.90 -10.74 19.69
CA LEU A 371 19.03 -11.27 18.91
C LEU A 371 18.65 -12.04 17.64
N TRP A 372 17.43 -12.58 17.58
CA TRP A 372 16.99 -13.49 16.50
C TRP A 372 16.42 -12.76 15.28
N HIS A 373 15.74 -11.63 15.47
CA HIS A 373 15.26 -10.80 14.37
C HIS A 373 16.39 -9.88 13.87
N ARG A 374 16.66 -9.89 12.56
CA ARG A 374 17.70 -9.02 11.96
C ARG A 374 17.06 -8.05 10.98
N MET A 375 17.18 -6.75 11.24
CA MET A 375 16.70 -5.69 10.36
C MET A 375 17.88 -5.03 9.65
N HIS A 376 17.87 -5.07 8.32
CA HIS A 376 18.93 -4.58 7.45
C HIS A 376 18.42 -3.45 6.55
N GLY A 377 19.15 -2.33 6.52
CA GLY A 377 18.87 -1.18 5.68
C GLY A 377 20.01 -0.91 4.71
N LEU A 378 19.70 -0.77 3.42
CA LEU A 378 20.67 -0.41 2.39
C LEU A 378 20.16 0.79 1.60
N ASN A 379 20.95 1.85 1.53
CA ASN A 379 20.63 3.00 0.67
C ASN A 379 20.74 2.60 -0.80
N LEU A 380 19.79 3.05 -1.60
CA LEU A 380 19.80 2.86 -3.04
C LEU A 380 20.11 4.20 -3.74
N ALA A 381 20.61 4.11 -4.96
CA ALA A 381 20.57 5.18 -5.94
C ALA A 381 19.41 4.87 -6.90
N ALA A 382 18.16 4.97 -6.42
CA ALA A 382 16.98 4.62 -7.21
C ALA A 382 16.86 5.57 -8.41
N GLY A 383 16.71 4.99 -9.62
CA GLY A 383 16.82 5.73 -10.88
C GLY A 383 18.25 5.80 -11.45
N GLY A 384 19.24 5.16 -10.81
CA GLY A 384 20.62 5.02 -11.30
C GLY A 384 21.59 6.02 -10.68
N TRP A 385 22.75 5.55 -10.24
CA TRP A 385 23.80 6.41 -9.70
C TRP A 385 24.32 7.36 -10.79
N GLY A 386 24.39 8.65 -10.46
CA GLY A 386 24.84 9.70 -11.39
C GLY A 386 23.80 10.20 -12.39
N ASN A 387 22.61 9.57 -12.49
CA ASN A 387 21.48 10.15 -13.21
C ASN A 387 20.92 11.37 -12.47
N ARG A 388 20.07 12.15 -13.14
CA ARG A 388 19.38 13.29 -12.55
C ARG A 388 17.94 12.96 -12.19
N ASP A 389 17.48 13.42 -11.03
CA ASP A 389 16.09 13.30 -10.59
C ASP A 389 15.18 14.37 -11.26
N PHE A 390 13.90 14.39 -10.90
CA PHE A 390 12.94 15.40 -11.39
C PHE A 390 13.18 16.82 -10.85
N ASN A 391 14.08 17.03 -9.88
CA ASN A 391 14.59 18.33 -9.45
C ASN A 391 15.92 18.71 -10.15
N ASN A 392 16.40 17.87 -11.09
CA ASN A 392 17.72 17.96 -11.73
C ASN A 392 18.93 17.71 -10.80
N ASP A 393 18.70 17.18 -9.59
CA ASP A 393 19.73 16.76 -8.64
C ASP A 393 20.38 15.44 -9.04
N VAL A 394 21.64 15.26 -8.70
CA VAL A 394 22.36 14.01 -8.95
C VAL A 394 21.94 12.93 -7.95
N ILE A 395 21.45 11.82 -8.49
CA ILE A 395 21.03 10.63 -7.72
C ILE A 395 22.25 9.95 -7.12
N THR A 396 22.27 9.79 -5.80
CA THR A 396 23.36 9.18 -5.02
C THR A 396 22.82 8.19 -3.98
N PRO A 397 23.63 7.24 -3.45
CA PRO A 397 23.20 6.30 -2.41
C PRO A 397 23.13 6.95 -1.00
N ASP A 398 22.54 8.13 -0.91
CA ASP A 398 22.40 8.94 0.30
C ASP A 398 21.27 8.47 1.23
N GLY A 399 20.37 7.63 0.72
CA GLY A 399 19.15 7.19 1.40
C GLY A 399 17.99 8.17 1.26
N GLY A 400 18.20 9.31 0.58
CA GLY A 400 17.17 10.21 0.10
C GLY A 400 16.52 9.73 -1.20
N HIS A 401 17.33 9.10 -2.05
CA HIS A 401 16.96 8.48 -3.32
C HIS A 401 16.59 7.00 -3.18
N GLY A 402 15.84 6.65 -2.12
CA GLY A 402 15.38 5.29 -1.86
C GLY A 402 16.24 4.47 -0.89
N HIS A 403 15.61 3.53 -0.22
CA HIS A 403 16.21 2.68 0.81
C HIS A 403 15.54 1.29 0.82
N LEU A 404 16.35 0.23 0.71
CA LEU A 404 15.88 -1.15 0.78
C LEU A 404 15.73 -1.59 2.23
N PHE A 405 14.51 -1.96 2.60
CA PHE A 405 14.16 -2.57 3.87
C PHE A 405 14.17 -4.10 3.76
N LEU A 406 15.02 -4.76 4.55
CA LEU A 406 14.94 -6.20 4.79
C LEU A 406 14.79 -6.49 6.29
N ALA A 407 13.84 -7.32 6.68
CA ALA A 407 13.77 -7.88 8.03
C ALA A 407 13.68 -9.41 7.97
N PHE A 408 14.63 -10.10 8.59
CA PHE A 408 14.70 -11.56 8.62
C PHE A 408 14.40 -12.08 10.02
N GLN A 409 13.52 -13.08 10.07
CA GLN A 409 13.31 -13.96 11.21
C GLN A 409 13.69 -15.39 10.79
N PRO A 410 14.70 -16.02 11.39
CA PRO A 410 15.12 -17.35 11.02
C PRO A 410 14.07 -18.42 11.37
N PRO A 411 13.91 -19.46 10.52
CA PRO A 411 13.16 -20.65 10.87
C PRO A 411 13.85 -21.45 12.00
N ASN A 412 13.10 -22.37 12.58
CA ASN A 412 13.65 -23.43 13.44
C ASN A 412 12.88 -24.74 13.19
N LEU A 413 13.18 -25.82 13.94
CA LEU A 413 12.53 -27.13 13.78
C LEU A 413 11.00 -27.10 13.98
N TRP A 414 10.49 -26.11 14.72
CA TRP A 414 9.10 -26.02 15.16
C TRP A 414 8.29 -24.95 14.42
N LYS A 415 8.95 -23.94 13.84
CA LYS A 415 8.32 -22.76 13.25
C LYS A 415 8.99 -22.34 11.95
N ASN A 416 8.16 -21.93 10.99
CA ASN A 416 8.58 -21.21 9.80
C ASN A 416 9.28 -19.90 10.20
N GLY A 417 10.22 -19.47 9.35
CA GLY A 417 10.81 -18.13 9.39
C GLY A 417 10.14 -17.21 8.37
N SER A 418 10.67 -16.00 8.25
CA SER A 418 10.24 -15.04 7.24
C SER A 418 11.33 -14.07 6.83
N VAL A 419 11.30 -13.62 5.57
CA VAL A 419 11.88 -12.33 5.16
C VAL A 419 10.74 -11.36 4.91
N GLN A 420 10.87 -10.12 5.32
CA GLN A 420 10.03 -9.03 4.89
C GLN A 420 10.88 -8.06 4.06
N ILE A 421 10.45 -7.80 2.83
CA ILE A 421 11.14 -7.00 1.83
C ILE A 421 10.29 -5.76 1.54
N GLY A 422 10.83 -4.56 1.74
CA GLY A 422 10.12 -3.31 1.49
C GLY A 422 11.01 -2.31 0.76
N MET A 423 10.40 -1.47 -0.08
CA MET A 423 11.06 -0.31 -0.65
C MET A 423 10.58 0.95 0.07
N GLU A 424 11.50 1.60 0.78
CA GLU A 424 11.24 2.86 1.49
C GLU A 424 11.74 4.03 0.63
N THR A 425 10.96 5.13 0.57
CA THR A 425 11.35 6.33 -0.18
C THR A 425 12.56 7.02 0.45
N THR A 426 12.68 6.96 1.77
CA THR A 426 13.76 7.63 2.53
C THR A 426 14.22 6.75 3.69
N ALA A 427 15.54 6.66 3.88
CA ALA A 427 16.16 6.00 5.01
C ALA A 427 15.68 6.63 6.35
N PRO A 428 15.43 5.81 7.39
CA PRO A 428 14.95 6.33 8.67
C PRO A 428 15.99 7.22 9.35
N ARG A 429 15.54 8.36 9.89
CA ARG A 429 16.39 9.26 10.70
C ARG A 429 16.88 8.53 11.95
N LEU A 430 18.18 8.21 12.00
CA LEU A 430 18.80 7.59 13.16
C LEU A 430 18.83 8.59 14.35
N PRO A 431 18.26 8.25 15.52
CA PRO A 431 18.15 9.17 16.67
C PRO A 431 19.48 9.74 17.15
N VAL A 432 20.56 8.95 17.04
CA VAL A 432 21.89 9.28 17.57
C VAL A 432 22.68 10.22 16.63
N VAL A 433 22.37 10.22 15.34
CA VAL A 433 23.14 10.98 14.32
C VAL A 433 22.56 12.38 14.09
N GLY A 434 21.28 12.60 14.42
CA GLY A 434 20.61 13.90 14.38
C GLY A 434 20.36 14.48 12.97
N LYS A 435 21.21 14.15 11.99
CA LYS A 435 21.20 14.63 10.61
C LYS A 435 19.92 14.20 9.88
N LYS A 436 19.23 15.17 9.29
CA LYS A 436 18.12 14.93 8.34
C LYS A 436 18.70 14.25 7.10
N VAL A 437 18.05 13.19 6.63
CA VAL A 437 18.29 12.63 5.30
C VAL A 437 17.57 13.55 4.30
N PRO A 438 18.28 14.22 3.37
CA PRO A 438 17.61 14.99 2.31
C PRO A 438 16.74 14.05 1.48
N ASN A 439 15.65 14.55 0.90
CA ASN A 439 14.80 13.75 0.03
C ASN A 439 14.18 14.65 -1.07
N PRO A 440 14.14 14.19 -2.33
CA PRO A 440 13.60 14.94 -3.48
C PRO A 440 12.22 15.60 -3.32
N VAL A 441 11.35 15.07 -2.44
CA VAL A 441 9.98 15.58 -2.21
C VAL A 441 9.76 16.17 -0.81
N GLY A 442 10.85 16.43 -0.07
CA GLY A 442 10.79 17.02 1.26
C GLY A 442 10.29 16.09 2.36
N TYR A 443 10.17 14.77 2.09
CA TYR A 443 9.70 13.81 3.08
C TYR A 443 10.75 13.53 4.16
N GLU A 444 10.31 13.35 5.41
CA GLU A 444 11.15 12.91 6.53
C GLU A 444 10.64 11.58 7.10
N HIS A 445 11.44 10.52 6.98
CA HIS A 445 11.16 9.24 7.62
C HIS A 445 11.62 9.29 9.09
N THR A 446 10.66 9.47 10.00
CA THR A 446 10.90 9.52 11.46
C THR A 446 10.28 8.29 12.14
N ALA A 447 10.62 8.05 13.42
CA ALA A 447 10.02 6.96 14.19
C ALA A 447 8.50 7.12 14.46
N ARG A 448 7.87 8.23 14.04
CA ARG A 448 6.41 8.47 14.04
C ARG A 448 5.78 8.36 12.65
N SER A 449 6.54 7.93 11.65
CA SER A 449 6.01 7.70 10.31
C SER A 449 5.20 6.40 10.28
N THR A 450 3.96 6.49 9.83
CA THR A 450 3.04 5.36 9.61
C THR A 450 2.80 5.20 8.11
N GLU A 451 2.16 4.11 7.66
CA GLU A 451 1.75 3.98 6.26
C GLU A 451 0.88 5.17 5.80
N LYS A 452 0.10 5.76 6.73
CA LYS A 452 -0.79 6.92 6.52
C LYS A 452 -0.07 8.27 6.37
N THR A 453 1.15 8.41 6.88
CA THR A 453 1.98 9.64 6.84
C THR A 453 3.27 9.51 6.03
N ALA A 454 3.68 8.30 5.67
CA ALA A 454 4.79 8.06 4.76
C ALA A 454 4.44 8.43 3.31
N ASN A 455 5.43 8.84 2.52
CA ASN A 455 5.26 9.31 1.14
C ASN A 455 4.27 8.41 0.35
N PRO A 456 3.26 8.97 -0.35
CA PRO A 456 2.37 8.17 -1.20
C PRO A 456 3.09 7.46 -2.34
N GLU A 457 4.24 7.98 -2.78
CA GLU A 457 5.05 7.48 -3.90
C GLU A 457 6.39 6.92 -3.43
N SER A 458 6.91 5.89 -4.09
CA SER A 458 8.29 5.42 -3.88
C SER A 458 9.29 6.17 -4.78
N SER A 459 10.58 5.97 -4.52
CA SER A 459 11.66 6.44 -5.42
C SER A 459 11.71 5.69 -6.77
N PHE A 460 10.77 4.77 -7.02
CA PHE A 460 10.58 4.03 -8.27
C PHE A 460 9.22 4.33 -8.91
N HIS A 461 8.65 5.54 -8.70
CA HIS A 461 7.43 6.06 -9.36
C HIS A 461 6.11 5.29 -9.10
N GLY A 462 6.12 4.30 -8.20
CA GLY A 462 4.94 3.55 -7.80
C GLY A 462 4.19 4.25 -6.66
N HIS A 463 2.91 4.59 -6.88
CA HIS A 463 2.02 5.08 -5.81
C HIS A 463 1.44 3.92 -5.01
N LYS A 464 1.31 4.08 -3.68
CA LYS A 464 0.77 3.08 -2.75
C LYS A 464 -0.66 2.64 -3.05
N SER A 465 -1.43 3.50 -3.70
CA SER A 465 -2.81 3.27 -4.09
C SER A 465 -2.93 2.48 -5.40
N ASP A 466 -1.82 2.22 -6.10
CA ASP A 466 -1.71 1.38 -7.30
C ASP A 466 -1.06 0.00 -6.96
N LYS A 467 -1.03 -0.37 -5.67
CA LYS A 467 -0.36 -1.57 -5.14
C LYS A 467 -1.02 -2.85 -5.65
N ILE A 468 -0.23 -3.77 -6.22
CA ILE A 468 -0.69 -5.10 -6.63
C ILE A 468 -1.06 -5.98 -5.42
N GLY A 469 -2.11 -6.78 -5.57
CA GLY A 469 -2.70 -7.62 -4.53
C GLY A 469 -3.69 -6.88 -3.63
N LYS A 470 -4.94 -7.38 -3.55
CA LYS A 470 -6.08 -6.68 -2.92
C LYS A 470 -6.16 -6.83 -1.39
N GLY A 471 -5.08 -7.31 -0.76
CA GLY A 471 -5.05 -7.72 0.64
C GLY A 471 -4.55 -6.64 1.60
N GLY A 472 -5.03 -6.68 2.83
CA GLY A 472 -4.52 -5.90 3.95
C GLY A 472 -3.18 -6.41 4.47
N LEU A 473 -2.76 -5.90 5.62
CA LEU A 473 -1.55 -6.34 6.31
C LEU A 473 -1.65 -7.80 6.77
N GLU A 474 -2.84 -8.25 7.18
CA GLU A 474 -3.07 -9.62 7.64
C GLU A 474 -3.06 -10.66 6.51
N ASP A 475 -3.55 -10.29 5.33
CA ASP A 475 -3.62 -11.16 4.14
C ASP A 475 -2.27 -11.32 3.44
N SER A 476 -1.28 -10.45 3.72
CA SER A 476 -0.05 -10.32 2.93
C SER A 476 -0.33 -10.16 1.44
N GLY A 477 -0.74 -8.96 1.02
CA GLY A 477 -1.10 -8.67 -0.37
C GLY A 477 -0.09 -9.14 -1.44
N ARG A 478 1.20 -9.25 -1.10
CA ARG A 478 2.25 -9.89 -1.90
C ARG A 478 3.04 -10.88 -1.05
N LEU A 479 3.19 -12.11 -1.54
CA LEU A 479 3.79 -13.25 -0.83
C LEU A 479 4.74 -14.03 -1.76
N VAL A 480 5.85 -14.56 -1.23
CA VAL A 480 6.59 -15.69 -1.80
C VAL A 480 6.55 -16.82 -0.78
N ASP A 481 6.10 -18.01 -1.16
CA ASP A 481 6.06 -19.17 -0.25
C ASP A 481 7.05 -20.25 -0.64
N LEU A 482 8.24 -20.21 -0.02
CA LEU A 482 9.29 -21.20 -0.21
C LEU A 482 8.93 -22.57 0.38
N GLY A 483 7.87 -22.65 1.21
CA GLY A 483 7.36 -23.92 1.72
C GLY A 483 6.64 -24.77 0.67
N GLY A 484 6.27 -24.17 -0.47
CA GLY A 484 5.76 -24.89 -1.63
C GLY A 484 6.85 -25.49 -2.52
N TRP A 485 8.14 -25.19 -2.29
CA TRP A 485 9.23 -25.62 -3.16
C TRP A 485 9.91 -26.87 -2.61
N GLY A 486 9.88 -27.96 -3.38
CA GLY A 486 10.46 -29.25 -3.02
C GLY A 486 9.96 -30.36 -3.97
N PRO A 487 10.51 -31.58 -3.91
CA PRO A 487 10.29 -32.64 -4.92
C PRO A 487 8.85 -33.21 -5.00
N THR A 488 7.93 -32.74 -4.16
CA THR A 488 6.50 -33.08 -4.20
C THR A 488 5.60 -31.84 -4.24
N GLY A 489 6.19 -30.64 -4.35
CA GLY A 489 5.47 -29.39 -4.50
C GLY A 489 5.51 -28.94 -5.96
N SER A 490 4.38 -28.45 -6.45
CA SER A 490 4.27 -27.81 -7.77
C SER A 490 4.92 -26.41 -7.75
N GLY A 491 6.24 -26.38 -7.61
CA GLY A 491 7.04 -25.30 -8.18
C GLY A 491 7.16 -25.48 -9.70
N PRO A 492 7.50 -24.41 -10.44
CA PRO A 492 7.83 -24.51 -11.87
C PRO A 492 9.09 -25.35 -12.14
#